data_AF-A0A918F4U5-F1
#
_entry.id   AF-A0A918F4U5-F1
#
_cell.length_a   1.000
_cell.length_b   1.000
_cell.length_c   1.000
_cell.angle_alpha   90.00
_cell.angle_beta   90.00
_cell.angle_gamma   90.00
#
_symmetry.space_group_name_H-M   'P 1'
#
loop_
_entity.id
_entity.type
_entity.pdbx_description
1 polymer ?
#
loop_
_entity_poly.entity_id
_entity_poly.type
_entity_poly.pdbx_seq_one_letter_code
_entity_poly.pdbx_strand_id
1 'polypeptide(L)'
;MTDAARERTRRVLRIALSSPYEGEREKSVGLVLQLLQRGGLRLCDIDPSFGTADGELALRTRARLAASYQVSFRSREEALFYLQLFGVFAASSPPPVPGEDQSGYVLTCFASPDVQARLDAAFHRHTPRLQAALAAAQEQALRDYQARRRELFRAAVEGTAALAAREGVD
;
A
#
# COMPACT_ATOMS: atom_id res chain seq x y z
N MET A 1 25.26 -2.93 31.29
CA MET A 1 24.94 -1.50 31.14
C MET A 1 24.67 -0.89 32.52
N THR A 2 25.13 0.32 32.82
CA THR A 2 24.92 0.96 34.13
C THR A 2 23.50 1.53 34.26
N ASP A 3 23.01 1.71 35.49
CA ASP A 3 21.71 2.33 35.77
C ASP A 3 21.61 3.75 35.19
N ALA A 4 22.71 4.50 35.25
CA ALA A 4 22.79 5.84 34.64
C ALA A 4 22.58 5.81 33.11
N ALA A 5 23.14 4.81 32.42
CA ALA A 5 22.92 4.64 30.98
C ALA A 5 21.47 4.21 30.66
N ARG A 6 20.83 3.43 31.55
CA ARG A 6 19.42 3.03 31.41
C ARG A 6 18.51 4.24 31.53
N GLU A 7 18.73 5.06 32.54
CA GLU A 7 17.95 6.28 32.76
C GLU A 7 18.17 7.29 31.64
N ARG A 8 19.40 7.45 31.14
CA ARG A 8 19.65 8.26 29.94
C ARG A 8 18.84 7.77 28.75
N THR A 9 18.85 6.46 28.48
CA THR A 9 18.10 5.86 27.37
C THR A 9 16.59 6.12 27.52
N ARG A 10 16.05 5.99 28.73
CA ARG A 10 14.65 6.30 29.04
C ARG A 10 14.28 7.76 28.78
N ARG A 11 15.18 8.71 29.09
CA ARG A 11 14.95 10.13 28.81
C ARG A 11 14.90 10.40 27.31
N VAL A 12 15.81 9.83 26.53
CA VAL A 12 15.81 9.97 25.06
C VAL A 12 14.55 9.33 24.47
N LEU A 13 14.13 8.16 24.96
CA LEU A 13 12.88 7.52 24.55
C LEU A 13 11.67 8.43 24.79
N ARG A 14 11.61 9.11 25.93
CA ARG A 14 10.54 10.07 26.21
C ARG A 14 10.50 11.20 25.16
N ILE A 15 11.66 11.76 24.83
CA ILE A 15 11.78 12.80 23.79
C ILE A 15 11.31 12.26 22.43
N ALA A 16 11.71 11.03 22.07
CA ALA A 16 11.29 10.38 20.84
C ALA A 16 9.75 10.25 20.73
N LEU A 17 9.08 10.01 21.85
CA LEU A 17 7.62 9.80 21.90
C LEU A 17 6.82 11.10 22.07
N SER A 18 7.37 12.12 22.72
CA SER A 18 6.61 13.32 23.12
C SER A 18 7.06 14.62 22.46
N SER A 19 8.18 14.66 21.73
CA SER A 19 8.61 15.91 21.09
C SER A 19 7.56 16.37 20.05
N PRO A 20 7.22 17.67 20.02
CA PRO A 20 6.33 18.21 18.99
C PRO A 20 7.01 18.31 17.61
N TYR A 21 8.34 18.18 17.54
CA TYR A 21 9.11 18.35 16.33
C TYR A 21 9.50 17.00 15.73
N GLU A 22 9.06 16.74 14.50
CA GLU A 22 9.34 15.48 13.80
C GLU A 22 10.84 15.18 13.69
N GLY A 23 11.66 16.17 13.32
CA GLY A 23 13.11 15.99 13.20
C GLY A 23 13.81 15.67 14.52
N GLU A 24 13.28 16.10 15.67
CA GLU A 24 13.80 15.70 16.98
C GLU A 24 13.39 14.27 17.33
N ARG A 25 12.14 13.90 17.03
CA ARG A 25 11.68 12.52 17.20
C ARG A 25 12.53 11.56 16.37
N GLU A 26 12.79 11.88 15.10
CA GLU A 26 13.59 11.06 14.19
C GLU A 26 15.02 10.83 14.73
N LYS A 27 15.70 11.91 15.13
CA LYS A 27 17.04 11.84 15.75
C LYS A 27 17.03 11.04 17.05
N SER A 28 16.00 11.23 17.87
CA SER A 28 15.87 10.56 19.17
C SER A 28 15.58 9.07 19.01
N VAL A 29 14.74 8.68 18.05
CA VAL A 29 14.53 7.27 17.70
C VAL A 29 15.83 6.62 17.26
N GLY A 30 16.58 7.23 16.35
CA GLY A 30 17.89 6.71 15.91
C GLY A 30 18.86 6.54 17.09
N LEU A 31 18.91 7.52 17.99
CA LEU A 31 19.76 7.44 19.19
C LEU A 31 19.30 6.34 20.17
N VAL A 32 17.99 6.17 20.37
CA VAL A 32 17.45 5.09 21.21
C VAL A 32 17.85 3.73 20.66
N LEU A 33 17.64 3.49 19.36
CA LEU A 33 17.99 2.22 18.72
C LEU A 33 19.49 1.91 18.85
N GLN A 34 20.34 2.91 18.65
CA GLN A 34 21.78 2.77 18.81
C GLN A 34 22.18 2.44 20.27
N LEU A 35 21.56 3.09 21.25
CA LEU A 35 21.83 2.84 22.67
C LEU A 35 21.36 1.45 23.10
N LEU A 36 20.17 1.02 22.64
CA LEU A 36 19.64 -0.32 22.87
C LEU A 36 20.56 -1.40 22.30
N GLN A 37 21.00 -1.23 21.05
CA GLN A 37 21.91 -2.17 20.38
C GLN A 37 23.24 -2.27 21.12
N ARG A 38 23.86 -1.13 21.48
CA ARG A 38 25.12 -1.12 22.24
C ARG A 38 24.98 -1.71 23.64
N GLY A 39 23.81 -1.54 24.26
CA GLY A 39 23.50 -2.03 25.59
C GLY A 39 23.07 -3.50 25.65
N GLY A 40 22.79 -4.13 24.51
CA GLY A 40 22.18 -5.46 24.44
C GLY A 40 20.78 -5.49 25.06
N LEU A 41 20.00 -4.43 24.89
CA LEU A 41 18.68 -4.26 25.50
C LEU A 41 17.57 -4.18 24.46
N ARG A 42 16.36 -4.51 24.90
CA ARG A 42 15.11 -4.36 24.15
C ARG A 42 14.34 -3.14 24.65
N LEU A 43 13.38 -2.68 23.86
CA LEU A 43 12.51 -1.56 24.22
C LEU A 43 11.77 -1.82 25.55
N CYS A 44 11.26 -3.04 25.75
CA CYS A 44 10.57 -3.44 26.97
C CYS A 44 11.45 -3.35 28.23
N ASP A 45 12.78 -3.42 28.10
CA ASP A 45 13.71 -3.32 29.22
C ASP A 45 13.87 -1.86 29.70
N ILE A 46 13.50 -0.89 28.85
CA ILE A 46 13.55 0.55 29.14
C ILE A 46 12.17 1.07 29.56
N ASP A 47 11.14 0.65 28.83
CA ASP A 47 9.74 1.04 29.02
C ASP A 47 8.84 -0.20 28.86
N PRO A 48 8.18 -0.66 29.95
CA PRO A 48 7.39 -1.90 29.95
C PRO A 48 6.09 -1.79 29.15
N SER A 49 5.71 -0.60 28.67
CA SER A 49 4.56 -0.46 27.77
C SER A 49 4.83 -1.07 26.39
N PHE A 50 6.09 -1.33 26.03
CA PHE A 50 6.46 -2.06 24.81
C PHE A 50 6.44 -3.56 25.07
N GLY A 51 5.92 -4.32 24.10
CA GLY A 51 5.94 -5.78 24.11
C GLY A 51 7.34 -6.34 23.88
N THR A 52 7.53 -7.62 24.19
CA THR A 52 8.83 -8.31 24.00
C THR A 52 9.25 -8.44 22.53
N ALA A 53 8.30 -8.37 21.60
CA ALA A 53 8.52 -8.39 20.16
C ALA A 53 8.61 -6.99 19.54
N ASP A 54 8.36 -5.94 20.31
CA ASP A 54 8.40 -4.57 19.81
C ASP A 54 9.85 -4.17 19.51
N GLY A 55 10.08 -3.79 18.25
CA GLY A 55 11.36 -3.29 17.75
C GLY A 55 11.24 -1.89 17.18
N GLU A 56 12.09 -1.58 16.20
CA GLU A 56 12.12 -0.29 15.53
C GLU A 56 10.76 0.13 14.96
N LEU A 57 10.05 -0.79 14.30
CA LEU A 57 8.74 -0.51 13.71
C LEU A 57 7.75 0.02 14.76
N ALA A 58 7.59 -0.69 15.88
CA ALA A 58 6.69 -0.30 16.96
C ALA A 58 7.08 1.05 17.58
N LEU A 59 8.39 1.31 17.74
CA LEU A 59 8.89 2.60 18.23
C LEU A 59 8.55 3.73 17.26
N ARG A 60 8.80 3.57 15.96
CA ARG A 60 8.49 4.57 14.93
C ARG A 60 6.99 4.84 14.85
N THR A 61 6.16 3.79 14.88
CA THR A 61 4.70 3.92 14.91
C THR A 61 4.23 4.71 16.12
N ARG A 62 4.71 4.40 17.33
CA ARG A 62 4.34 5.15 18.55
C ARG A 62 4.85 6.59 18.54
N ALA A 63 6.01 6.84 17.95
CA ALA A 63 6.54 8.18 17.73
C ALA A 63 5.80 8.94 16.62
N ARG A 64 4.82 8.32 15.95
CA ARG A 64 4.09 8.86 14.78
C ARG A 64 5.03 9.26 13.64
N LEU A 65 6.11 8.50 13.45
CA LEU A 65 7.08 8.67 12.39
C LEU A 65 6.76 7.75 11.21
N ALA A 66 7.31 8.07 10.05
CA ALA A 66 7.17 7.21 8.88
C ALA A 66 7.80 5.84 9.12
N ALA A 67 7.08 4.78 8.78
CA ALA A 67 7.53 3.40 8.91
C ALA A 67 6.98 2.53 7.78
N SER A 68 7.61 1.38 7.56
CA SER A 68 7.13 0.41 6.57
C SER A 68 5.88 -0.31 7.07
N TYR A 69 4.91 -0.50 6.19
CA TYR A 69 3.72 -1.30 6.45
C TYR A 69 3.25 -1.98 5.16
N GLN A 70 2.49 -3.06 5.32
CA GLN A 70 1.93 -3.80 4.20
C GLN A 70 0.41 -3.62 4.15
N VAL A 71 -0.11 -3.48 2.94
CA VAL A 71 -1.55 -3.44 2.66
C VAL A 71 -1.86 -4.49 1.61
N SER A 72 -2.95 -5.23 1.83
CA SER A 72 -3.42 -6.28 0.93
C SER A 72 -4.73 -5.87 0.27
N PHE A 73 -4.88 -6.16 -1.02
CA PHE A 73 -6.03 -5.79 -1.84
C PHE A 73 -6.65 -7.02 -2.51
N ARG A 74 -7.95 -6.95 -2.78
CA ARG A 74 -8.71 -8.05 -3.39
C ARG A 74 -8.51 -8.13 -4.89
N SER A 75 -8.10 -7.04 -5.51
CA SER A 75 -7.90 -6.93 -6.96
C SER A 75 -6.71 -6.04 -7.29
N ARG A 76 -6.22 -6.18 -8.53
CA ARG A 76 -5.15 -5.34 -9.06
C ARG A 76 -5.60 -3.88 -9.12
N GLU A 77 -6.85 -3.66 -9.48
CA GLU A 77 -7.45 -2.35 -9.66
C GLU A 77 -7.55 -1.60 -8.33
N GLU A 78 -7.87 -2.29 -7.24
CA GLU A 78 -7.82 -1.72 -5.89
C GLU A 78 -6.39 -1.34 -5.49
N ALA A 79 -5.41 -2.20 -5.74
CA ALA A 79 -3.99 -1.90 -5.51
C ALA A 79 -3.53 -0.68 -6.33
N LEU A 80 -3.87 -0.63 -7.62
CA LEU A 80 -3.56 0.51 -8.49
C LEU A 80 -4.24 1.80 -8.00
N PHE A 81 -5.49 1.72 -7.57
CA PHE A 81 -6.19 2.86 -7.01
C PHE A 81 -5.51 3.37 -5.74
N TYR A 82 -5.13 2.46 -4.84
CA TYR A 82 -4.39 2.82 -3.63
C TYR A 82 -3.04 3.46 -3.95
N LEU A 83 -2.30 2.96 -4.95
CA LEU A 83 -1.06 3.60 -5.42
C LEU A 83 -1.28 5.04 -5.87
N GLN A 84 -2.37 5.33 -6.59
CA GLN A 84 -2.70 6.69 -7.00
C GLN A 84 -3.00 7.59 -5.80
N LEU A 85 -3.75 7.10 -4.82
CA LEU A 85 -4.01 7.83 -3.58
C LEU A 85 -2.71 8.08 -2.80
N PHE A 86 -1.82 7.08 -2.75
CA PHE A 86 -0.51 7.20 -2.10
C PHE A 86 0.30 8.35 -2.72
N GLY A 87 0.35 8.45 -4.05
CA GLY A 87 1.01 9.57 -4.74
C GLY A 87 0.47 10.95 -4.37
N VAL A 88 -0.80 11.05 -3.97
CA VAL A 88 -1.44 12.31 -3.55
C VAL A 88 -1.15 12.64 -2.09
N PHE A 89 -1.30 11.67 -1.18
CA PHE A 89 -1.19 11.93 0.27
C PHE A 89 0.23 11.78 0.82
N ALA A 90 1.09 11.06 0.12
CA ALA A 90 2.44 10.70 0.55
C ALA A 90 3.49 11.04 -0.51
N ALA A 91 3.33 12.17 -1.22
CA ALA A 91 4.19 12.57 -2.35
C ALA A 91 5.70 12.67 -1.99
N SER A 92 6.03 12.94 -0.73
CA SER A 92 7.41 12.99 -0.23
C SER A 92 7.95 11.64 0.24
N SER A 93 7.11 10.60 0.27
CA SER A 93 7.50 9.26 0.69
C SER A 93 7.99 8.44 -0.51
N PRO A 94 8.86 7.44 -0.28
CA PRO A 94 9.23 6.48 -1.33
C PRO A 94 7.98 5.82 -1.94
N PRO A 95 7.98 5.57 -3.25
CA PRO A 95 6.85 4.91 -3.90
C PRO A 95 6.63 3.51 -3.31
N PRO A 96 5.38 3.05 -3.16
CA PRO A 96 5.12 1.71 -2.64
C PRO A 96 5.69 0.64 -3.58
N VAL A 97 6.22 -0.42 -2.98
CA VAL A 97 6.80 -1.55 -3.71
C VAL A 97 5.75 -2.65 -3.82
N PRO A 98 5.40 -3.10 -5.03
CA PRO A 98 4.54 -4.26 -5.22
C PRO A 98 5.20 -5.52 -4.66
N GLY A 99 4.45 -6.28 -3.89
CA GLY A 99 4.79 -7.64 -3.47
C GLY A 99 3.82 -8.64 -4.07
N GLU A 100 4.31 -9.86 -4.31
CA GLU A 100 3.47 -11.00 -4.64
C GLU A 100 3.31 -11.86 -3.39
N ASP A 101 2.06 -12.06 -2.96
CA ASP A 101 1.69 -13.10 -2.02
C ASP A 101 0.64 -13.99 -2.70
N GLN A 102 0.59 -15.27 -2.33
CA GLN A 102 -0.29 -16.28 -2.93
C GLN A 102 -1.79 -15.93 -2.77
N SER A 103 -2.13 -14.99 -1.89
CA SER A 103 -3.49 -14.59 -1.55
C SER A 103 -3.99 -13.31 -2.21
N GLY A 104 -3.18 -12.58 -3.00
CA GLY A 104 -3.66 -11.37 -3.67
C GLY A 104 -2.58 -10.33 -3.98
N TYR A 105 -3.01 -9.07 -4.04
CA TYR A 105 -2.14 -7.95 -4.40
C TYR A 105 -1.66 -7.26 -3.13
N VAL A 106 -0.35 -7.24 -2.89
CA VAL A 106 0.24 -6.63 -1.69
C VAL A 106 1.09 -5.43 -2.10
N LEU A 107 0.98 -4.35 -1.34
CA LEU A 107 1.86 -3.20 -1.44
C LEU A 107 2.62 -3.04 -0.13
N THR A 108 3.94 -2.89 -0.22
CA THR A 108 4.76 -2.43 0.89
C THR A 108 4.91 -0.91 0.77
N CYS A 109 4.35 -0.20 1.72
CA CYS A 109 4.28 1.25 1.78
C CYS A 109 5.23 1.78 2.86
N PHE A 110 5.65 3.04 2.75
CA PHE A 110 6.40 3.74 3.81
C PHE A 110 5.74 5.09 4.09
N ALA A 111 5.05 5.24 5.21
CA ALA A 111 4.39 6.49 5.57
C ALA A 111 4.20 6.61 7.08
N SER A 112 3.86 7.80 7.57
CA SER A 112 3.49 7.99 8.97
C SER A 112 2.08 7.46 9.25
N PRO A 113 1.74 7.11 10.51
CA PRO A 113 0.41 6.64 10.87
C PRO A 113 -0.72 7.60 10.47
N ASP A 114 -0.46 8.91 10.53
CA ASP A 114 -1.45 9.93 10.15
C ASP A 114 -1.72 9.94 8.64
N VAL A 115 -0.68 9.76 7.83
CA VAL A 115 -0.80 9.66 6.38
C VAL A 115 -1.48 8.35 6.00
N GLN A 116 -1.12 7.24 6.65
CA GLN A 116 -1.78 5.95 6.47
C GLN A 116 -3.28 6.04 6.80
N ALA A 117 -3.65 6.62 7.95
CA ALA A 117 -5.07 6.76 8.33
C ALA A 117 -5.86 7.59 7.31
N ARG A 118 -5.27 8.65 6.76
CA ARG A 118 -5.89 9.47 5.69
C ARG A 118 -6.03 8.69 4.39
N LEU A 119 -5.02 7.90 4.02
CA LEU A 119 -5.04 7.03 2.85
C LEU A 119 -6.14 5.98 2.96
N ASP A 120 -6.19 5.26 4.07
CA ASP A 120 -7.17 4.21 4.32
C ASP A 120 -8.60 4.79 4.31
N ALA A 121 -8.80 5.94 4.96
CA ALA A 121 -10.09 6.62 4.94
C ALA A 121 -10.50 7.05 3.53
N ALA A 122 -9.58 7.60 2.73
CA ALA A 122 -9.84 7.98 1.35
C ALA A 122 -10.14 6.76 0.48
N PHE A 123 -9.36 5.69 0.63
CA PHE A 123 -9.55 4.44 -0.07
C PHE A 123 -10.96 3.90 0.18
N HIS A 124 -11.32 3.64 1.45
CA HIS A 124 -12.63 3.10 1.80
C HIS A 124 -13.79 4.00 1.36
N ARG A 125 -13.64 5.33 1.43
CA ARG A 125 -14.65 6.28 0.96
C ARG A 125 -14.91 6.17 -0.55
N HIS A 126 -13.90 5.85 -1.33
CA HIS A 126 -13.95 5.89 -2.80
C HIS A 126 -14.02 4.51 -3.46
N THR A 127 -13.69 3.42 -2.77
CA THR A 127 -13.78 2.04 -3.29
C THR A 127 -15.15 1.71 -3.91
N PRO A 128 -16.31 2.07 -3.33
CA PRO A 128 -17.59 1.76 -3.97
C PRO A 128 -17.77 2.44 -5.33
N ARG A 129 -17.24 3.65 -5.50
CA ARG A 129 -17.29 4.37 -6.79
C ARG A 129 -16.36 3.73 -7.81
N LEU A 130 -15.18 3.29 -7.39
CA LEU A 130 -14.27 2.51 -8.24
C LEU A 130 -14.95 1.23 -8.72
N GLN A 131 -15.57 0.47 -7.82
CA GLN A 131 -16.25 -0.78 -8.15
C GLN A 131 -17.39 -0.57 -9.15
N ALA A 132 -18.21 0.47 -8.95
CA ALA A 132 -19.27 0.82 -9.90
C ALA A 132 -18.72 1.21 -11.29
N ALA A 133 -17.64 2.00 -11.33
CA ALA A 133 -16.99 2.39 -12.58
C ALA A 133 -16.38 1.19 -13.32
N LEU A 134 -15.76 0.25 -12.60
CA LEU A 134 -15.21 -0.98 -13.17
C LEU A 134 -16.31 -1.87 -13.74
N ALA A 135 -17.43 -2.05 -13.01
CA ALA A 135 -18.57 -2.82 -13.50
C ALA A 135 -19.15 -2.21 -14.79
N ALA A 136 -19.37 -0.90 -14.82
CA ALA A 136 -19.86 -0.20 -16.01
C ALA A 136 -18.89 -0.33 -17.20
N ALA A 137 -17.59 -0.22 -16.95
CA ALA A 137 -16.57 -0.39 -17.99
C ALA A 137 -16.54 -1.82 -18.55
N GLN A 138 -16.70 -2.84 -17.69
CA GLN A 138 -16.79 -4.24 -18.11
C GLN A 138 -18.03 -4.50 -18.97
N GLU A 139 -19.20 -4.00 -18.56
CA GLU A 139 -20.44 -4.13 -19.34
C GLU A 139 -20.33 -3.44 -20.71
N GLN A 140 -19.69 -2.26 -20.76
CA GLN A 140 -19.46 -1.56 -22.02
C GLN A 140 -18.52 -2.37 -22.93
N ALA A 141 -17.38 -2.84 -22.40
CA ALA A 141 -16.42 -3.64 -23.15
C ALA A 141 -17.05 -4.92 -23.72
N LEU A 142 -17.92 -5.58 -22.95
CA LEU A 142 -18.64 -6.77 -23.40
C LEU A 142 -19.62 -6.46 -24.54
N ARG A 143 -20.36 -5.34 -24.45
CA ARG A 143 -21.26 -4.90 -25.51
C ARG A 143 -20.51 -4.60 -26.81
N ASP A 144 -19.39 -3.89 -26.71
CA ASP A 144 -18.56 -3.53 -27.87
C ASP A 144 -17.96 -4.78 -28.53
N TYR A 145 -17.47 -5.73 -27.71
CA TYR A 145 -16.98 -7.01 -28.19
C TYR A 145 -18.08 -7.78 -28.95
N GLN A 146 -19.28 -7.88 -28.40
CA GLN A 146 -20.40 -8.59 -29.04
C GLN A 146 -20.85 -7.90 -30.34
N ALA A 147 -20.85 -6.58 -30.39
CA ALA A 147 -21.16 -5.82 -31.61
C ALA A 147 -20.13 -6.13 -32.70
N ARG A 148 -18.84 -5.95 -32.40
CA ARG A 148 -17.75 -6.20 -33.35
C ARG A 148 -17.72 -7.65 -33.83
N ARG A 149 -17.98 -8.60 -32.93
CA ARG A 149 -18.07 -10.03 -33.28
C ARG A 149 -19.18 -10.30 -34.30
N ARG A 150 -20.36 -9.69 -34.14
CA ARG A 150 -21.47 -9.85 -35.08
C ARG A 150 -21.14 -9.32 -36.47
N GLU A 151 -20.49 -8.16 -36.54
CA GLU A 151 -20.06 -7.56 -37.81
C GLU A 151 -19.02 -8.43 -38.52
N LEU A 152 -17.98 -8.87 -37.81
CA LEU A 152 -16.95 -9.76 -38.37
C LEU A 152 -17.55 -11.08 -38.87
N PHE A 153 -18.52 -11.64 -38.14
CA PHE A 153 -19.19 -12.88 -38.54
C PHE A 153 -20.05 -12.67 -39.78
N ARG A 154 -20.79 -11.56 -39.85
CA ARG A 154 -21.57 -11.21 -41.04
C ARG A 154 -20.66 -11.06 -42.26
N ALA A 155 -19.57 -10.29 -42.13
CA ALA A 155 -18.62 -10.08 -43.21
C ALA A 155 -17.97 -11.40 -43.68
N ALA A 156 -17.67 -12.33 -42.77
CA ALA A 156 -17.17 -13.65 -43.12
C ALA A 156 -18.20 -14.47 -43.89
N VAL A 157 -19.45 -14.53 -43.42
CA VAL A 157 -20.54 -15.25 -44.10
C VAL A 157 -20.80 -14.69 -45.49
N GLU A 158 -20.91 -13.37 -45.62
CA GLU A 158 -21.10 -12.68 -46.90
C GLU A 158 -19.92 -12.90 -47.84
N GLY A 159 -18.69 -12.82 -47.32
CA GLY A 159 -17.47 -13.09 -48.07
C GLY A 159 -17.41 -14.52 -48.60
N THR A 160 -17.72 -15.53 -47.77
CA THR A 160 -17.75 -16.94 -48.18
C THR A 160 -18.90 -17.22 -49.15
N ALA A 161 -20.08 -16.64 -48.94
CA ALA A 161 -21.20 -16.77 -49.88
C ALA A 161 -20.86 -16.16 -51.25
N ALA A 162 -20.20 -15.00 -51.27
CA ALA A 162 -19.74 -14.37 -52.50
C ALA A 162 -18.63 -15.19 -53.21
N LEU A 163 -17.77 -15.87 -52.44
CA LEU A 163 -16.77 -16.80 -52.99
C LEU A 163 -17.46 -18.02 -53.63
N ALA A 164 -18.39 -18.67 -52.92
CA ALA A 164 -19.13 -19.83 -53.42
C ALA A 164 -19.94 -19.51 -54.70
N ALA A 165 -20.54 -18.31 -54.76
CA ALA A 165 -21.26 -17.86 -55.96
C ALA A 165 -20.34 -17.64 -57.17
N ARG A 166 -19.05 -17.33 -56.95
CA ARG A 166 -18.05 -17.16 -58.03
C ARG A 166 -17.43 -18.47 -58.49
N GLU A 167 -17.34 -19.45 -57.59
CA GLU A 167 -16.76 -20.76 -57.88
C GLU A 167 -17.70 -21.68 -58.65
N GLY A 168 -18.94 -21.25 -58.92
CA GLY A 168 -19.89 -22.01 -59.73
C GLY A 168 -20.29 -23.29 -59.01
N VAL A 169 -21.25 -23.17 -58.09
CA VAL A 169 -22.02 -24.34 -57.69
C VAL A 169 -22.88 -24.72 -58.90
N ASP A 170 -22.33 -25.62 -59.73
CA ASP A 170 -23.09 -26.48 -60.65
C ASP A 170 -24.10 -27.35 -59.88
#